data_AF-A0A3P8FG65-F1
#
_entry.id   AF-A0A3P8FG65-F1
#
_cell.length_a   1.000
_cell.length_b   1.000
_cell.length_c   1.000
_cell.angle_alpha   90.00
_cell.angle_beta   90.00
_cell.angle_gamma   90.00
#
_symmetry.space_group_name_H-M   'P 1'
#
loop_
_entity.id
_entity.type
_entity.pdbx_description
1 polymer ?
#
loop_
_entity_poly.entity_id
_entity_poly.type
_entity_poly.pdbx_seq_one_letter_code
_entity_poly.pdbx_strand_id
1 'polypeptide(L)'
;MVATILAHAVPEIWQTKGSKSRTPGRGEMFQSREATLAAKTDKGHLEYICKDGCLKDVKLGNIEGIPFPGAVANSPFANEWQAWRAASAFVRTDIDVASKIKFWKDGAVCLDQDALEAVLRVAYEKCVDWTEFLCATDKIRKHEKIDSFGFEEIYNVALQKFRKSLEGEGKPKRPILYGPTGFGAPSYAALLEKDGPRRGICTRVAATFRQLGEIMK
;
A
#
# COMPACT_ATOMS: atom_id res chain seq x y z
N MET A 1 0.29 36.61 -5.94
CA MET A 1 -0.82 36.70 -4.96
C MET A 1 -1.61 35.41 -5.05
N VAL A 2 -1.64 34.63 -3.96
CA VAL A 2 -2.43 33.39 -3.84
C VAL A 2 -3.70 33.77 -3.09
N ALA A 3 -4.88 33.55 -3.68
CA ALA A 3 -6.15 33.78 -3.00
C ALA A 3 -6.58 32.50 -2.28
N THR A 4 -7.32 32.61 -1.18
CA THR A 4 -7.84 31.45 -0.44
C THR A 4 -9.36 31.44 -0.52
N ILE A 5 -9.94 30.35 -1.04
CA ILE A 5 -11.38 30.09 -1.05
C ILE A 5 -11.76 29.38 0.25
N LEU A 6 -12.70 29.93 1.01
CA LEU A 6 -13.33 29.30 2.17
C LEU A 6 -14.74 28.81 1.80
N ALA A 7 -15.01 27.53 2.10
CA ALA A 7 -16.32 26.90 1.92
C ALA A 7 -16.92 26.50 3.28
N HIS A 8 -18.17 26.91 3.54
CA HIS A 8 -18.92 26.53 4.75
C HIS A 8 -20.28 25.92 4.40
N ALA A 9 -20.66 24.86 5.12
CA ALA A 9 -21.98 24.26 5.04
C ALA A 9 -23.00 25.08 5.85
N VAL A 10 -24.07 25.51 5.20
CA VAL A 10 -25.24 26.14 5.80
C VAL A 10 -26.20 25.02 6.23
N PRO A 11 -26.68 24.98 7.49
CA PRO A 11 -27.69 24.02 7.88
C PRO A 11 -29.04 24.45 7.28
N GLU A 12 -29.59 23.65 6.37
CA GLU A 12 -30.94 23.86 5.84
C GLU A 12 -31.82 22.61 6.01
N ILE A 13 -33.06 22.91 6.40
CA ILE A 13 -34.15 22.03 6.84
C ILE A 13 -34.65 21.19 5.66
N TRP A 14 -34.92 19.92 5.94
CA TRP A 14 -35.38 18.91 4.98
C TRP A 14 -36.67 19.32 4.26
N GLN A 15 -36.62 19.42 2.93
CA GLN A 15 -37.75 19.13 2.06
C GLN A 15 -37.33 18.30 0.85
N THR A 16 -38.22 17.37 0.52
CA THR A 16 -38.09 16.25 -0.41
C THR A 16 -38.12 16.69 -1.88
N LYS A 17 -37.43 15.92 -2.74
CA LYS A 17 -38.02 15.22 -3.91
C LYS A 17 -36.92 14.54 -4.73
N GLY A 18 -37.27 13.33 -5.19
CA GLY A 18 -36.37 12.42 -5.88
C GLY A 18 -35.90 12.93 -7.25
N SER A 19 -34.79 12.35 -7.69
CA SER A 19 -34.36 12.37 -9.07
C SER A 19 -33.64 11.07 -9.40
N LYS A 20 -34.20 10.33 -10.37
CA LYS A 20 -33.54 9.22 -11.07
C LYS A 20 -32.31 9.75 -11.79
N SER A 21 -31.15 9.13 -11.58
CA SER A 21 -30.07 9.14 -12.57
C SER A 21 -29.29 7.84 -12.48
N ARG A 22 -29.49 7.00 -13.51
CA ARG A 22 -28.48 6.65 -14.53
C ARG A 22 -27.31 5.86 -13.94
N THR A 23 -27.41 4.55 -14.11
CA THR A 23 -26.29 3.62 -14.21
C THR A 23 -25.19 4.20 -15.11
N PRO A 24 -23.92 4.18 -14.68
CA PRO A 24 -22.80 4.12 -15.60
C PRO A 24 -22.51 2.64 -15.85
N GLY A 25 -23.05 2.12 -16.94
CA GLY A 25 -22.48 0.93 -17.58
C GLY A 25 -21.22 1.36 -18.33
N ARG A 26 -20.06 0.88 -17.89
CA ARG A 26 -18.98 0.43 -18.76
C ARG A 26 -17.97 -0.29 -17.87
N GLY A 27 -18.01 -1.61 -17.91
CA GLY A 27 -16.89 -2.41 -17.46
C GLY A 27 -15.68 -2.01 -18.30
N GLU A 28 -14.77 -1.25 -17.70
CA GLU A 28 -13.37 -1.38 -18.08
C GLU A 28 -13.00 -2.80 -17.68
N MET A 29 -12.84 -3.65 -18.68
CA MET A 29 -12.11 -4.90 -18.56
C MET A 29 -10.71 -4.51 -18.08
N PHE A 30 -10.52 -4.44 -16.76
CA PHE A 30 -9.20 -4.33 -16.14
C PHE A 30 -8.42 -5.52 -16.68
N GLN A 31 -7.52 -5.29 -17.64
CA GLN A 31 -6.60 -6.32 -18.08
C GLN A 31 -5.75 -6.66 -16.87
N SER A 32 -6.07 -7.77 -16.21
CA SER A 32 -5.27 -8.32 -15.13
C SER A 32 -3.82 -8.39 -15.59
N ARG A 33 -2.93 -7.66 -14.91
CA ARG A 33 -1.51 -7.62 -15.27
C ARG A 33 -0.82 -8.85 -14.71
N GLU A 34 -0.68 -9.85 -15.56
CA GLU A 34 -0.05 -11.13 -15.21
C GLU A 34 1.46 -11.11 -15.49
N ALA A 35 2.27 -11.55 -14.54
CA ALA A 35 3.71 -11.71 -14.70
C ALA A 35 4.09 -13.16 -15.04
N THR A 36 5.10 -13.32 -15.91
CA THR A 36 5.81 -14.57 -16.15
C THR A 36 7.25 -14.35 -15.72
N LEU A 37 7.68 -15.07 -14.68
CA LEU A 37 8.98 -14.95 -14.06
C LEU A 37 9.78 -16.20 -14.41
N ALA A 38 10.57 -16.14 -15.49
CA ALA A 38 11.29 -17.27 -16.06
C ALA A 38 12.77 -17.31 -15.64
N ALA A 39 13.31 -16.19 -15.16
CA ALA A 39 14.70 -16.09 -14.77
C ALA A 39 14.86 -15.40 -13.42
N LYS A 40 15.96 -15.73 -12.72
CA LYS A 40 16.35 -15.07 -11.46
C LYS A 40 16.64 -13.58 -11.62
N THR A 41 16.78 -13.09 -12.85
CA THR A 41 16.96 -11.67 -13.16
C THR A 41 15.65 -10.92 -13.35
N ASP A 42 14.52 -11.61 -13.38
CA ASP A 42 13.22 -11.00 -13.56
C ASP A 42 12.78 -10.33 -12.25
N LYS A 43 12.37 -9.06 -12.31
CA LYS A 43 11.82 -8.36 -11.14
C LYS A 43 10.61 -9.15 -10.64
N GLY A 44 10.55 -9.40 -9.34
CA GLY A 44 9.49 -10.21 -8.73
C GLY A 44 9.79 -11.70 -8.64
N HIS A 45 10.86 -12.20 -9.26
CA HIS A 45 11.31 -13.56 -9.02
C HIS A 45 11.80 -13.68 -7.57
N LEU A 46 11.46 -14.74 -6.83
CA LEU A 46 11.83 -14.82 -5.40
C LEU A 46 13.35 -14.89 -5.14
N GLU A 47 14.13 -15.36 -6.11
CA GLU A 47 15.59 -15.29 -6.06
C GLU A 47 16.20 -14.02 -6.69
N TYR A 48 15.36 -13.05 -7.07
CA TYR A 48 15.81 -11.80 -7.66
C TYR A 48 16.72 -11.05 -6.70
N ILE A 49 17.86 -10.60 -7.23
CA ILE A 49 18.80 -9.75 -6.49
C ILE A 49 18.84 -8.41 -7.20
N CYS A 50 18.34 -7.38 -6.52
CA CYS A 50 18.40 -6.01 -7.00
C CYS A 50 19.86 -5.58 -7.25
N LYS A 51 20.11 -4.91 -8.37
CA LYS A 51 21.46 -4.48 -8.78
C LYS A 51 22.08 -3.50 -7.78
N ASP A 52 21.25 -2.64 -7.20
CA ASP A 52 21.66 -1.67 -6.18
C ASP A 52 21.87 -2.33 -4.82
N GLY A 53 21.54 -3.62 -4.67
CA GLY A 53 21.74 -4.36 -3.43
C GLY A 53 20.85 -3.88 -2.28
N CYS A 54 19.67 -3.32 -2.57
CA CYS A 54 18.78 -2.71 -1.58
C CYS A 54 18.47 -3.59 -0.35
N LEU A 55 18.53 -4.93 -0.51
CA LEU A 55 18.20 -5.88 0.54
C LEU A 55 19.43 -6.44 1.29
N LYS A 56 20.66 -6.18 0.82
CA LYS A 56 21.88 -6.82 1.35
C LYS A 56 22.10 -6.61 2.85
N ASP A 57 21.71 -5.45 3.36
CA ASP A 57 21.86 -5.09 4.78
C ASP A 57 20.54 -5.24 5.56
N VAL A 58 19.46 -5.66 4.90
CA VAL A 58 18.17 -5.90 5.55
C VAL A 58 18.25 -7.24 6.27
N LYS A 59 17.85 -7.22 7.55
CA LYS A 59 17.93 -8.37 8.43
C LYS A 59 16.59 -9.05 8.58
N LEU A 60 16.59 -10.34 8.93
CA LEU A 60 15.35 -11.07 9.21
C LEU A 60 14.50 -10.41 10.30
N GLY A 61 15.13 -9.79 11.29
CA GLY A 61 14.44 -9.04 12.35
C GLY A 61 13.69 -7.78 11.87
N ASN A 62 13.87 -7.35 10.63
CA ASN A 62 13.08 -6.27 10.03
C ASN A 62 11.72 -6.74 9.50
N ILE A 63 11.47 -8.05 9.44
CA ILE A 63 10.18 -8.60 9.03
C ILE A 63 9.22 -8.52 10.21
N GLU A 64 8.24 -7.63 10.11
CA GLU A 64 7.25 -7.43 11.17
C GLU A 64 6.34 -8.64 11.36
N GLY A 65 5.87 -8.84 12.59
CA GLY A 65 4.94 -9.91 12.95
C GLY A 65 5.57 -11.30 13.15
N ILE A 66 6.88 -11.46 12.89
CA ILE A 66 7.57 -12.76 13.04
C ILE A 66 8.68 -12.67 14.09
N PRO A 67 8.60 -13.44 15.19
CA PRO A 67 9.60 -13.37 16.25
C PRO A 67 10.84 -14.19 15.89
N PHE A 68 11.90 -13.51 15.44
CA PHE A 68 13.22 -14.12 15.26
C PHE A 68 14.08 -13.97 16.52
N PRO A 69 14.77 -15.03 16.97
CA PRO A 69 15.64 -14.96 18.14
C PRO A 69 17.01 -14.34 17.78
N GLY A 70 17.46 -13.36 18.58
CA GLY A 70 18.84 -12.88 18.71
C GLY A 70 19.67 -12.88 17.42
N ALA A 71 20.57 -13.85 17.28
CA ALA A 71 21.47 -13.96 16.14
C ALA A 71 20.73 -14.18 14.81
N VAL A 72 19.62 -14.94 14.80
CA VAL A 72 18.81 -15.16 13.59
C VAL A 72 18.16 -13.86 13.14
N ALA A 73 17.64 -13.06 14.08
CA ALA A 73 17.09 -11.75 13.76
C ALA A 73 18.12 -10.79 13.16
N ASN A 74 19.42 -11.00 13.45
CA ASN A 74 20.51 -10.19 12.93
C ASN A 74 21.10 -10.68 11.61
N SER A 75 20.68 -11.85 11.12
CA SER A 75 21.13 -12.39 9.85
C SER A 75 20.57 -11.56 8.69
N PRO A 76 21.42 -11.06 7.77
CA PRO A 76 20.95 -10.46 6.54
C PRO A 76 20.39 -11.51 5.58
N PHE A 77 19.59 -11.08 4.61
CA PHE A 77 19.15 -11.92 3.49
C PHE A 77 19.40 -11.23 2.16
N ALA A 78 19.71 -12.01 1.11
CA ALA A 78 20.02 -11.45 -0.20
C ALA A 78 18.78 -11.27 -1.09
N ASN A 79 17.75 -12.08 -0.86
CA ASN A 79 16.51 -12.12 -1.64
C ASN A 79 15.33 -12.67 -0.82
N GLU A 80 14.15 -12.54 -1.41
CA GLU A 80 12.85 -12.89 -0.83
C GLU A 80 12.76 -14.39 -0.54
N TRP A 81 13.37 -15.24 -1.36
CA TRP A 81 13.40 -16.68 -1.14
C TRP A 81 14.09 -17.05 0.18
N GLN A 82 15.23 -16.44 0.47
CA GLN A 82 15.94 -16.66 1.74
C GLN A 82 15.12 -16.15 2.93
N ALA A 83 14.59 -14.94 2.82
CA ALA A 83 13.76 -14.33 3.85
C ALA A 83 12.50 -15.17 4.13
N TRP A 84 11.83 -15.62 3.07
CA TRP A 84 10.57 -16.35 3.16
C TRP A 84 10.73 -17.74 3.77
N ARG A 85 11.79 -18.48 3.40
CA ARG A 85 12.08 -19.77 4.04
C ARG A 85 12.35 -19.62 5.53
N ALA A 86 13.11 -18.60 5.93
CA ALA A 86 13.32 -18.31 7.34
C ALA A 86 11.99 -17.94 8.02
N ALA A 87 11.29 -16.94 7.51
CA ALA A 87 10.01 -16.47 8.04
C ALA A 87 8.99 -17.60 8.24
N SER A 88 8.87 -18.49 7.25
CA SER A 88 7.95 -19.63 7.29
C SER A 88 8.31 -20.67 8.35
N ALA A 89 9.60 -20.86 8.65
CA ALA A 89 10.00 -21.72 9.77
C ALA A 89 9.63 -21.07 11.12
N PHE A 90 9.78 -19.75 11.22
CA PHE A 90 9.62 -19.04 12.49
C PHE A 90 8.16 -18.67 12.83
N VAL A 91 7.26 -18.59 11.85
CA VAL A 91 5.82 -18.37 12.07
C VAL A 91 5.11 -19.58 12.69
N ARG A 92 5.63 -20.79 12.48
CA ARG A 92 5.04 -22.03 13.02
C ARG A 92 4.90 -22.01 14.53
N THR A 93 3.77 -22.44 15.07
CA THR A 93 3.53 -22.47 16.52
C THR A 93 3.60 -23.88 17.10
N ASP A 94 3.67 -24.90 16.25
CA ASP A 94 3.65 -26.32 16.61
C ASP A 94 5.03 -26.90 16.96
N ILE A 95 6.09 -26.12 16.78
CA ILE A 95 7.48 -26.50 17.07
C ILE A 95 8.19 -25.46 17.94
N ASP A 96 9.10 -25.92 18.79
CA ASP A 96 9.89 -25.06 19.66
C ASP A 96 10.97 -24.28 18.89
N VAL A 97 11.52 -23.25 19.54
CA VAL A 97 12.50 -22.34 18.92
C VAL A 97 13.80 -23.05 18.52
N ALA A 98 14.26 -24.05 19.28
CA ALA A 98 15.47 -24.78 18.93
C ALA A 98 15.25 -25.63 17.66
N SER A 99 14.08 -26.26 17.55
CA SER A 99 13.66 -26.99 16.34
C SER A 99 13.56 -26.06 15.13
N LYS A 100 12.98 -24.86 15.29
CA LYS A 100 12.94 -23.83 14.21
C LYS A 100 14.32 -23.43 13.72
N ILE A 101 15.25 -23.17 14.65
CA ILE A 101 16.64 -22.81 14.32
C ILE A 101 17.33 -23.96 13.56
N LYS A 102 17.09 -25.21 13.97
CA LYS A 102 17.62 -26.38 13.28
C LYS A 102 17.07 -26.50 11.86
N PHE A 103 15.75 -26.40 11.68
CA PHE A 103 15.12 -26.43 10.35
C PHE A 103 15.69 -25.36 9.41
N TRP A 104 15.86 -24.14 9.92
CA TRP A 104 16.48 -23.04 9.17
C TRP A 104 17.92 -23.39 8.75
N LYS A 105 18.75 -23.89 9.68
CA LYS A 105 20.14 -24.25 9.39
C LYS A 105 20.27 -25.43 8.42
N ASP A 106 19.38 -26.41 8.55
CA ASP A 106 19.36 -27.60 7.71
C ASP A 106 18.77 -27.31 6.32
N GLY A 107 18.31 -26.09 6.07
CA GLY A 107 17.74 -25.68 4.79
C GLY A 107 16.37 -26.29 4.50
N ALA A 108 15.65 -26.73 5.54
CA ALA A 108 14.33 -27.33 5.38
C ALA A 108 13.33 -26.32 4.80
N VAL A 109 12.60 -26.75 3.78
CA VAL A 109 11.62 -25.91 3.09
C VAL A 109 10.25 -26.16 3.71
N CYS A 110 9.78 -25.20 4.50
CA CYS A 110 8.39 -25.06 4.88
C CYS A 110 7.95 -23.67 4.38
N LEU A 111 6.87 -23.60 3.60
CA LEU A 111 6.45 -22.37 2.94
C LEU A 111 5.08 -21.97 3.48
N ASP A 112 5.02 -20.78 4.06
CA ASP A 112 3.80 -20.23 4.66
C ASP A 112 3.38 -18.95 3.94
N GLN A 113 2.08 -18.82 3.70
CA GLN A 113 1.53 -17.70 2.94
C GLN A 113 1.65 -16.36 3.69
N ASP A 114 1.39 -16.35 4.99
CA ASP A 114 1.40 -15.13 5.79
C ASP A 114 2.84 -14.65 6.03
N ALA A 115 3.77 -15.59 6.13
CA ALA A 115 5.20 -15.30 6.09
C ALA A 115 5.63 -14.63 4.78
N LEU A 116 5.10 -15.06 3.62
CA LEU A 116 5.42 -14.44 2.33
C LEU A 116 4.91 -13.00 2.27
N GLU A 117 3.68 -12.75 2.72
CA GLU A 117 3.10 -11.41 2.77
C GLU A 117 3.99 -10.44 3.57
N ALA A 118 4.45 -10.87 4.75
CA ALA A 118 5.32 -10.05 5.60
C ALA A 118 6.67 -9.76 4.91
N VAL A 119 7.24 -10.74 4.20
CA VAL A 119 8.49 -10.55 3.43
C VAL A 119 8.29 -9.59 2.26
N LEU A 120 7.18 -9.71 1.51
CA LEU A 120 6.87 -8.81 0.40
C LEU A 120 6.70 -7.36 0.87
N ARG A 121 6.19 -7.13 2.08
CA ARG A 121 6.12 -5.79 2.67
C ARG A 121 7.50 -5.17 2.87
N VAL A 122 8.44 -5.92 3.42
CA VAL A 122 9.81 -5.43 3.59
C VAL A 122 10.44 -5.11 2.23
N ALA A 123 10.25 -5.98 1.24
CA ALA A 123 10.73 -5.73 -0.12
C ALA A 123 10.15 -4.46 -0.73
N TYR A 124 8.82 -4.25 -0.57
CA TYR A 124 8.10 -3.05 -1.02
C TYR A 124 8.65 -1.76 -0.39
N GLU A 125 9.01 -1.80 0.89
CA GLU A 125 9.52 -0.63 1.61
C GLU A 125 10.99 -0.32 1.32
N LYS A 126 11.79 -1.36 1.04
CA LYS A 126 13.25 -1.24 0.97
C LYS A 126 13.81 -1.21 -0.45
N CYS A 127 13.10 -1.74 -1.44
CA CYS A 127 13.64 -1.91 -2.79
C CYS A 127 12.68 -1.41 -3.87
N VAL A 128 13.13 -0.42 -4.65
CA VAL A 128 12.33 0.22 -5.73
C VAL A 128 11.92 -0.79 -6.81
N ASP A 129 12.81 -1.70 -7.21
CA ASP A 129 12.47 -2.74 -8.19
C ASP A 129 11.32 -3.64 -7.73
N TRP A 130 11.29 -3.93 -6.43
CA TRP A 130 10.21 -4.69 -5.80
C TRP A 130 8.94 -3.86 -5.64
N THR A 131 9.04 -2.60 -5.24
CA THR A 131 7.91 -1.66 -5.21
C THR A 131 7.23 -1.58 -6.58
N GLU A 132 8.01 -1.35 -7.64
CA GLU A 132 7.52 -1.28 -9.01
C GLU A 132 6.80 -2.57 -9.42
N PHE A 133 7.41 -3.72 -9.17
CA PHE A 133 6.83 -5.02 -9.49
C PHE A 133 5.49 -5.24 -8.75
N LEU A 134 5.48 -5.06 -7.43
CA LEU A 134 4.30 -5.33 -6.60
C LEU A 134 3.13 -4.40 -6.94
N CYS A 135 3.41 -3.14 -7.29
CA CYS A 135 2.41 -2.20 -7.77
C CYS A 135 1.92 -2.51 -9.19
N ALA A 136 2.78 -3.02 -10.07
CA ALA A 136 2.44 -3.26 -11.47
C ALA A 136 1.78 -4.61 -11.75
N THR A 137 1.99 -5.63 -10.90
CA THR A 137 1.62 -7.02 -11.18
C THR A 137 0.48 -7.51 -10.29
N ASP A 138 -0.64 -7.91 -10.91
CA ASP A 138 -1.82 -8.39 -10.19
C ASP A 138 -1.73 -9.85 -9.79
N LYS A 139 -1.14 -10.67 -10.67
CA LYS A 139 -0.99 -12.11 -10.48
C LYS A 139 0.25 -12.60 -11.19
N ILE A 140 0.77 -13.72 -10.75
CA ILE A 140 1.84 -14.47 -11.39
C ILE A 140 1.20 -15.62 -12.14
N ARG A 141 1.39 -15.63 -13.46
CA ARG A 141 0.94 -16.70 -14.35
C ARG A 141 1.88 -17.89 -14.30
N LYS A 142 3.18 -17.63 -14.22
CA LYS A 142 4.22 -18.65 -14.15
C LYS A 142 5.40 -18.11 -13.37
N HIS A 143 5.96 -18.96 -12.52
CA HIS A 143 7.23 -18.71 -11.87
C HIS A 143 8.14 -19.92 -12.11
N GLU A 144 9.41 -19.67 -12.44
CA GLU A 144 10.44 -20.70 -12.51
C GLU A 144 10.54 -21.41 -11.15
N LYS A 145 10.56 -22.75 -11.14
CA LYS A 145 10.61 -23.50 -9.88
C LYS A 145 11.96 -23.28 -9.20
N ILE A 146 11.91 -23.10 -7.89
CA ILE A 146 13.11 -23.06 -7.04
C ILE A 146 13.17 -24.39 -6.30
N ASP A 147 14.27 -25.12 -6.38
CA ASP A 147 14.45 -26.43 -5.75
C ASP A 147 13.30 -27.43 -6.06
N SER A 148 12.74 -27.36 -7.27
CA SER A 148 11.56 -28.13 -7.72
C SER A 148 10.20 -27.74 -7.11
N PHE A 149 10.14 -26.72 -6.26
CA PHE A 149 8.90 -26.19 -5.70
C PHE A 149 8.25 -25.18 -6.66
N GLY A 150 6.96 -25.39 -6.93
CA GLY A 150 6.07 -24.40 -7.54
C GLY A 150 5.28 -23.69 -6.44
N PHE A 151 5.10 -22.39 -6.57
CA PHE A 151 4.52 -21.53 -5.53
C PHE A 151 3.61 -20.44 -6.11
N GLU A 152 3.16 -20.60 -7.36
CA GLU A 152 2.30 -19.66 -8.05
C GLU A 152 1.02 -19.38 -7.25
N GLU A 153 0.39 -20.41 -6.68
CA GLU A 153 -0.81 -20.27 -5.87
C GLU A 153 -0.54 -19.48 -4.58
N ILE A 154 0.46 -19.91 -3.79
CA ILE A 154 0.79 -19.28 -2.51
C ILE A 154 1.23 -17.83 -2.72
N TYR A 155 2.04 -17.58 -3.76
CA TYR A 155 2.46 -16.24 -4.14
C TYR A 155 1.25 -15.39 -4.52
N ASN A 156 0.37 -15.87 -5.40
CA ASN A 156 -0.82 -15.12 -5.80
C ASN A 156 -1.69 -14.75 -4.61
N VAL A 157 -1.91 -15.68 -3.66
CA VAL A 157 -2.70 -15.35 -2.46
C VAL A 157 -1.98 -14.33 -1.58
N ALA A 158 -0.68 -14.50 -1.34
CA ALA A 158 0.12 -13.55 -0.56
C ALA A 158 0.14 -12.15 -1.19
N LEU A 159 0.30 -12.06 -2.51
CA LEU A 159 0.29 -10.81 -3.28
C LEU A 159 -1.06 -10.09 -3.19
N GLN A 160 -2.15 -10.84 -3.30
CA GLN A 160 -3.50 -10.30 -3.15
C GLN A 160 -3.78 -9.82 -1.72
N LYS A 161 -3.28 -10.54 -0.72
CA LYS A 161 -3.42 -10.17 0.69
C LYS A 161 -2.60 -8.91 1.01
N PHE A 162 -1.34 -8.87 0.58
CA PHE A 162 -0.45 -7.70 0.69
C PHE A 162 -1.10 -6.44 0.11
N ARG A 163 -1.66 -6.52 -1.10
CA ARG A 163 -2.33 -5.38 -1.76
C ARG A 163 -3.54 -4.88 -0.99
N LYS A 164 -4.38 -5.79 -0.47
CA LYS A 164 -5.49 -5.41 0.40
C LYS A 164 -5.02 -4.69 1.66
N SER A 165 -3.86 -5.07 2.21
CA SER A 165 -3.27 -4.33 3.34
C SER A 165 -2.88 -2.91 2.96
N LEU A 166 -2.25 -2.71 1.79
CA LEU A 166 -1.89 -1.37 1.31
C LEU A 166 -3.12 -0.46 1.12
N GLU A 167 -4.22 -1.00 0.59
CA GLU A 167 -5.48 -0.26 0.46
C GLU A 167 -6.10 0.14 1.81
N GLY A 168 -5.89 -0.69 2.84
CA GLY A 168 -6.30 -0.41 4.21
C GLY A 168 -5.48 0.72 4.87
N GLU A 169 -4.18 0.77 4.59
CA GLU A 169 -3.25 1.78 5.09
C GLU A 169 -3.37 3.12 4.33
N GLY A 170 -3.68 3.07 3.03
CA GLY A 170 -3.84 4.23 2.15
C GLY A 170 -5.10 5.07 2.38
N LYS A 171 -5.98 4.67 3.31
CA LYS A 171 -7.06 5.53 3.82
C LYS A 171 -6.54 6.25 5.06
N PRO A 172 -5.95 7.45 4.96
CA PRO A 172 -5.86 8.27 6.15
C PRO A 172 -7.29 8.42 6.67
N LYS A 173 -7.51 8.07 7.94
CA LYS A 173 -8.51 8.77 8.75
C LYS A 173 -8.07 10.23 8.76
N ARG A 174 -8.28 10.96 7.66
CA ARG A 174 -8.15 12.42 7.67
C ARG A 174 -9.02 12.82 8.84
N PRO A 175 -8.49 13.52 9.85
CA PRO A 175 -9.35 14.15 10.82
C PRO A 175 -10.37 14.92 9.99
N ILE A 176 -11.66 14.59 10.14
CA ILE A 176 -12.71 15.44 9.61
C ILE A 176 -12.56 16.71 10.44
N LEU A 177 -11.80 17.67 9.94
CA LEU A 177 -11.66 18.97 10.59
C LEU A 177 -13.03 19.62 10.53
N TYR A 178 -13.64 19.81 11.70
CA TYR A 178 -14.90 20.52 11.81
C TYR A 178 -14.60 22.02 11.65
N GLY A 179 -14.95 22.59 10.51
CA GLY A 179 -14.74 24.02 10.23
C GLY A 179 -14.64 24.37 8.75
N PRO A 180 -14.54 25.66 8.42
CA PRO A 180 -14.20 26.14 7.08
C PRO A 180 -13.04 25.38 6.45
N THR A 181 -13.21 24.90 5.22
CA THR A 181 -12.08 24.35 4.44
C THR A 181 -11.58 25.41 3.47
N GLY A 182 -10.27 25.68 3.52
CA GLY A 182 -9.58 26.63 2.67
C GLY A 182 -8.88 25.96 1.48
N PHE A 183 -9.00 26.52 0.28
CA PHE A 183 -8.26 26.09 -0.92
C PHE A 183 -7.49 27.26 -1.53
N GLY A 184 -6.23 27.02 -1.91
CA GLY A 184 -5.47 27.97 -2.72
C GLY A 184 -6.12 28.13 -4.10
N ALA A 185 -6.35 29.36 -4.52
CA ALA A 185 -7.12 29.69 -5.70
C ALA A 185 -6.47 30.83 -6.50
N PRO A 186 -6.65 30.83 -7.83
CA PRO A 186 -6.22 31.92 -8.70
C PRO A 186 -7.11 33.15 -8.53
N SER A 187 -6.63 34.32 -8.98
CA SER A 187 -7.28 35.63 -8.78
C SER A 187 -8.71 35.71 -9.32
N TYR A 188 -9.05 34.94 -10.37
CA TYR A 188 -10.40 34.90 -10.92
C TYR A 188 -11.43 34.16 -10.04
N ALA A 189 -10.99 33.49 -8.97
CA ALA A 189 -11.87 32.82 -8.02
C ALA A 189 -12.83 33.78 -7.30
N ALA A 190 -12.53 35.08 -7.27
CA ALA A 190 -13.43 36.11 -6.74
C ALA A 190 -14.81 36.11 -7.42
N LEU A 191 -14.93 35.57 -8.64
CA LEU A 191 -16.22 35.41 -9.32
C LEU A 191 -17.12 34.38 -8.62
N LEU A 192 -16.56 33.41 -7.90
CA LEU A 192 -17.30 32.36 -7.22
C LEU A 192 -18.08 32.89 -6.00
N GLU A 193 -17.70 34.04 -5.44
CA GLU A 193 -18.48 34.67 -4.36
C GLU A 193 -19.84 35.19 -4.86
N LYS A 194 -19.92 35.52 -6.16
CA LYS A 194 -21.13 36.09 -6.79
C LYS A 194 -22.19 35.02 -7.07
N ASP A 195 -21.81 33.75 -7.05
CA ASP A 195 -22.71 32.63 -7.29
C ASP A 195 -23.69 32.35 -6.13
N GLY A 196 -23.50 33.04 -5.00
CA GLY A 196 -24.30 32.84 -3.79
C GLY A 196 -24.13 31.42 -3.21
N PRO A 197 -24.93 31.05 -2.20
CA PRO A 197 -24.91 29.69 -1.66
C PRO A 197 -25.36 28.68 -2.73
N ARG A 198 -24.47 27.78 -3.13
CA ARG A 198 -24.84 26.65 -4.02
C ARG A 198 -24.76 25.35 -3.23
N ARG A 199 -25.85 24.58 -3.23
CA ARG A 199 -25.96 23.29 -2.51
C ARG A 199 -25.60 23.40 -1.01
N GLY A 200 -26.03 24.49 -0.38
CA GLY A 200 -25.74 24.75 1.03
C GLY A 200 -24.27 25.12 1.31
N ILE A 201 -23.46 25.41 0.29
CA ILE A 201 -22.07 25.85 0.46
C ILE A 201 -21.96 27.33 0.11
N CYS A 202 -21.48 28.14 1.05
CA CYS A 202 -21.10 29.53 0.79
C CYS A 202 -19.61 29.62 0.48
N THR A 203 -19.25 30.30 -0.62
CA THR A 203 -17.86 30.52 -1.03
C THR A 203 -17.45 31.96 -0.70
N ARG A 204 -16.33 32.11 0.01
CA ARG A 204 -15.67 33.40 0.29
C ARG A 204 -14.23 33.38 -0.19
N VAL A 205 -13.72 34.48 -0.72
CA VAL A 205 -12.37 34.59 -1.27
C VAL A 205 -11.60 35.65 -0.52
N ALA A 206 -10.52 35.22 0.16
CA ALA A 206 -9.56 36.12 0.80
C ALA A 206 -8.35 36.29 -0.12
N ALA A 207 -8.04 37.53 -0.52
CA ALA A 207 -6.81 37.84 -1.25
C ALA A 207 -5.63 38.13 -0.30
N THR A 208 -5.90 38.33 0.99
CA THR A 208 -4.91 38.60 2.04
C THR A 208 -5.24 37.85 3.33
N PHE A 209 -4.22 37.62 4.16
CA PHE A 209 -4.39 36.94 5.46
C PHE A 209 -5.29 37.74 6.42
N ARG A 210 -5.28 39.08 6.33
CA ARG A 210 -6.16 39.95 7.13
C ARG A 210 -7.64 39.72 6.80
N GLN A 211 -7.97 39.66 5.51
CA GLN A 211 -9.33 39.36 5.04
C GLN A 211 -9.77 37.95 5.47
N LEU A 212 -8.84 36.99 5.47
CA LEU A 212 -9.12 35.63 5.97
C LEU A 212 -9.56 35.66 7.45
N GLY A 213 -8.87 36.42 8.28
CA GLY A 213 -9.22 36.59 9.70
C GLY A 213 -10.53 37.35 9.95
N GLU A 214 -11.02 38.12 8.98
CA GLU A 214 -12.33 38.78 9.03
C GLU A 214 -13.45 37.83 8.59
N ILE A 215 -13.18 36.93 7.64
CA ILE A 215 -14.15 35.93 7.15
C ILE A 215 -14.35 34.78 8.16
N MET A 216 -13.33 34.47 8.96
CA MET A 216 -13.36 33.36 9.92
C MET A 216 -13.95 33.71 11.30
N LYS A 217 -14.37 34.96 11.53
CA LYS A 217 -15.05 35.41 12.76
C LYS A 217 -16.56 35.20 12.64
#